data_AF-A0A529FHD7-F1
#
_entry.id   AF-A0A529FHD7-F1
#
_cell.length_a   1.000
_cell.length_b   1.000
_cell.length_c   1.000
_cell.angle_alpha   90.00
_cell.angle_beta   90.00
_cell.angle_gamma   90.00
#
_symmetry.space_group_name_H-M   'P 1'
#
loop_
_entity.id
_entity.type
_entity.pdbx_description
1 polymer ?
#
loop_
_entity_poly.entity_id
_entity_poly.type
_entity_poly.pdbx_seq_one_letter_code
_entity_poly.pdbx_strand_id
1 'polypeptide(L)'
;MGWAVEFGDLDGPAIMLYIGSILWVIGYDTIYAHQDKEDDAIVGVRSTARLFGDNTRTWLVGLYGGALACFAIAFASAQAPMPALAGLIAAGAHMARQIAKLNIDDADQCLRLFKSNNQVGWLIFLGLIGGALWVALKPLL
;
A
#
# COMPACT_ATOMS: atom_id res chain seq x y z
N MET A 1 4.91 7.38 -13.39
CA MET A 1 5.53 8.41 -14.27
C MET A 1 7.02 8.61 -14.01
N GLY A 2 7.50 8.70 -12.76
CA GLY A 2 8.93 8.95 -12.48
C GLY A 2 9.91 8.02 -13.20
N TRP A 3 9.64 6.70 -13.22
CA TRP A 3 10.48 5.72 -13.91
C TRP A 3 10.64 6.02 -15.41
N ALA A 4 9.54 6.19 -16.13
CA ALA A 4 9.58 6.45 -17.58
C ALA A 4 10.30 7.75 -17.92
N VAL A 5 10.24 8.76 -17.04
CA VAL A 5 10.96 10.02 -17.22
C VAL A 5 12.48 9.83 -17.07
N GLU A 6 12.90 9.02 -16.09
CA GLU A 6 14.32 8.79 -15.81
C GLU A 6 14.97 7.81 -16.80
N PHE A 7 14.29 6.69 -17.10
CA PHE A 7 14.86 5.58 -17.87
C PHE A 7 14.38 5.52 -19.33
N GLY A 8 13.32 6.26 -19.69
CA GLY A 8 12.77 6.24 -21.05
C GLY A 8 12.01 4.97 -21.42
N ASP A 9 11.71 4.10 -20.46
CA ASP A 9 11.01 2.82 -20.65
C ASP A 9 10.00 2.50 -19.53
N LEU A 10 9.42 1.29 -19.59
CA LEU A 10 8.58 0.72 -18.53
C LEU A 10 9.06 -0.69 -18.21
N ASP A 11 10.23 -0.77 -17.60
CA ASP A 11 10.84 -2.04 -17.20
C ASP A 11 10.12 -2.74 -16.01
N GLY A 12 10.50 -4.00 -15.78
CA GLY A 12 9.88 -4.90 -14.79
C GLY A 12 9.62 -4.28 -13.40
N PRO A 13 10.58 -3.56 -12.78
CA PRO A 13 10.35 -2.92 -11.48
C PRO A 13 9.22 -1.89 -11.51
N ALA A 14 9.11 -1.08 -12.57
CA ALA A 14 8.06 -0.08 -12.73
C ALA A 14 6.68 -0.73 -12.85
N ILE A 15 6.59 -1.82 -13.62
CA ILE A 15 5.36 -2.59 -13.80
C ILE A 15 4.93 -3.19 -12.45
N MET A 16 5.85 -3.78 -11.70
CA MET A 16 5.55 -4.36 -10.39
C MET A 16 5.11 -3.30 -9.37
N LEU A 17 5.77 -2.13 -9.33
CA LEU A 17 5.32 -1.00 -8.52
C LEU A 17 3.91 -0.53 -8.92
N TYR A 18 3.59 -0.54 -10.21
CA TYR A 18 2.28 -0.11 -10.69
C TYR A 18 1.18 -1.10 -10.28
N ILE A 19 1.39 -2.40 -10.49
CA ILE A 19 0.45 -3.46 -10.07
C ILE A 19 0.26 -3.42 -8.55
N GLY A 20 1.35 -3.33 -7.78
CA GLY A 20 1.26 -3.24 -6.32
C GLY A 20 0.50 -2.00 -5.86
N SER A 21 0.66 -0.88 -6.56
CA SER A 21 -0.07 0.36 -6.28
C SER A 21 -1.57 0.20 -6.55
N ILE A 22 -1.97 -0.49 -7.62
CA ILE A 22 -3.38 -0.82 -7.88
C ILE A 22 -3.96 -1.65 -6.73
N LEU A 23 -3.27 -2.71 -6.31
CA LEU A 23 -3.73 -3.56 -5.20
C LEU A 23 -3.87 -2.77 -3.90
N TRP A 24 -2.90 -1.90 -3.62
CA TRP A 24 -2.91 -1.02 -2.46
C TRP A 24 -4.11 -0.06 -2.50
N VAL A 25 -4.34 0.61 -3.65
CA VAL A 25 -5.49 1.50 -3.91
C VAL A 25 -6.81 0.80 -3.64
N ILE A 26 -7.02 -0.36 -4.26
CA ILE A 26 -8.24 -1.15 -4.04
C ILE A 26 -8.40 -1.46 -2.55
N GLY A 27 -7.32 -1.82 -1.85
CA GLY A 27 -7.36 -2.14 -0.42
C GLY A 27 -7.81 -0.95 0.43
N TYR A 28 -7.16 0.21 0.31
CA TYR A 28 -7.53 1.34 1.16
C TYR A 28 -8.85 2.01 0.75
N ASP A 29 -9.19 2.01 -0.53
CA ASP A 29 -10.49 2.50 -1.00
C ASP A 29 -11.62 1.59 -0.55
N THR A 30 -11.37 0.29 -0.36
CA THR A 30 -12.35 -0.62 0.27
C THR A 30 -12.64 -0.22 1.72
N ILE A 31 -11.62 0.20 2.47
CA ILE A 31 -11.83 0.72 3.84
C ILE A 31 -12.67 2.00 3.78
N TYR A 32 -12.35 2.91 2.84
CA TYR A 32 -13.12 4.14 2.64
C TYR A 32 -14.57 3.86 2.25
N ALA A 33 -14.82 2.89 1.37
CA ALA A 33 -16.16 2.52 0.92
C ALA A 33 -17.06 1.99 2.06
N HIS A 34 -16.50 1.52 3.18
CA HIS A 34 -17.30 1.18 4.37
C HIS A 34 -17.83 2.41 5.12
N GLN A 35 -17.23 3.59 4.92
CA GLN A 35 -17.74 4.86 5.44
C GLN A 35 -19.12 5.19 4.84
N ASP A 36 -19.28 4.97 3.54
CA ASP A 36 -20.47 5.39 2.78
C ASP A 36 -21.41 4.19 2.49
N LYS A 37 -21.22 3.04 3.18
CA LYS A 37 -21.88 1.75 2.89
C LYS A 37 -23.42 1.80 2.91
N GLU A 38 -24.01 2.55 3.83
CA GLU A 38 -25.47 2.68 3.95
C GLU A 38 -26.06 3.51 2.80
N ASP A 39 -25.43 4.66 2.51
CA ASP A 39 -25.84 5.53 1.40
C ASP A 39 -25.67 4.82 0.05
N ASP A 40 -24.54 4.13 -0.15
CA ASP A 40 -24.26 3.29 -1.32
C ASP A 40 -25.35 2.21 -1.52
N ALA A 41 -25.86 1.63 -0.43
CA ALA A 41 -26.90 0.63 -0.49
C ALA A 41 -28.23 1.22 -0.97
N ILE A 42 -28.58 2.42 -0.50
CA ILE A 42 -29.81 3.14 -0.88
C ILE A 42 -29.81 3.49 -2.37
N VAL A 43 -28.69 3.99 -2.90
CA VAL A 43 -28.59 4.40 -4.33
C VAL A 43 -28.17 3.28 -5.28
N GLY A 44 -27.89 2.07 -4.76
CA GLY A 44 -27.57 0.89 -5.58
C GLY A 44 -26.14 0.85 -6.12
N VAL A 45 -25.20 1.58 -5.52
CA VAL A 45 -23.77 1.59 -5.91
C VAL A 45 -23.14 0.24 -5.58
N ARG A 46 -22.36 -0.31 -6.52
CA ARG A 46 -21.65 -1.60 -6.36
C ARG A 46 -20.21 -1.39 -5.90
N SER A 47 -20.01 -1.06 -4.62
CA SER A 47 -18.68 -0.87 -4.03
C SER A 47 -18.04 -2.18 -3.54
N THR A 48 -16.71 -2.17 -3.37
CA THR A 48 -15.96 -3.30 -2.80
C THR A 48 -16.35 -3.58 -1.35
N ALA A 49 -16.76 -2.56 -0.59
CA ALA A 49 -17.33 -2.73 0.74
C ALA A 49 -18.55 -3.66 0.75
N ARG A 50 -19.42 -3.54 -0.27
CA ARG A 50 -20.58 -4.43 -0.46
C ARG A 50 -20.19 -5.79 -1.02
N LEU A 51 -19.25 -5.82 -1.97
CA LEU A 51 -18.77 -7.07 -2.58
C LEU A 51 -18.08 -7.98 -1.55
N PHE A 52 -17.23 -7.41 -0.70
CA PHE A 52 -16.47 -8.15 0.30
C PHE A 52 -17.24 -8.34 1.60
N GLY A 53 -18.06 -7.37 2.00
CA GLY A 53 -18.90 -7.45 3.20
C GLY A 53 -18.08 -7.83 4.44
N ASP A 54 -18.56 -8.82 5.18
CA ASP A 54 -17.90 -9.32 6.40
C ASP A 54 -16.52 -9.95 6.13
N ASN A 55 -16.25 -10.35 4.88
CA ASN A 55 -14.94 -10.87 4.46
C ASN A 55 -13.91 -9.78 4.15
N THR A 56 -14.24 -8.50 4.37
CA THR A 56 -13.35 -7.36 4.06
C THR A 56 -11.95 -7.55 4.64
N ARG A 57 -11.81 -7.99 5.89
CA ARG A 57 -10.48 -8.20 6.49
C ARG A 57 -9.65 -9.22 5.71
N THR A 58 -10.25 -10.32 5.25
CA THR A 58 -9.58 -11.35 4.44
C THR A 58 -9.12 -10.79 3.09
N TRP A 59 -9.98 -10.03 2.43
CA TRP A 59 -9.63 -9.37 1.16
C TRP A 59 -8.51 -8.34 1.34
N LEU A 60 -8.52 -7.56 2.43
CA LEU A 60 -7.44 -6.64 2.75
C LEU A 60 -6.11 -7.35 2.99
N VAL A 61 -6.10 -8.51 3.66
CA VAL A 61 -4.88 -9.32 3.80
C VAL A 61 -4.34 -9.71 2.42
N GLY A 62 -5.19 -10.17 1.50
CA GLY A 62 -4.78 -10.51 0.14
C GLY A 62 -4.29 -9.31 -0.67
N LEU A 63 -5.02 -8.20 -0.65
CA LEU A 63 -4.71 -6.98 -1.41
C LEU A 63 -3.44 -6.30 -0.91
N TYR A 64 -3.32 -6.06 0.40
CA TYR A 64 -2.12 -5.48 1.00
C TYR A 64 -0.93 -6.44 0.94
N GLY A 65 -1.14 -7.73 1.16
CA GLY A 65 -0.10 -8.75 0.99
C GLY A 65 0.42 -8.80 -0.44
N GLY A 66 -0.47 -8.77 -1.43
CA GLY A 66 -0.12 -8.73 -2.85
C GLY A 66 0.60 -7.43 -3.22
N ALA A 67 0.16 -6.29 -2.70
CA ALA A 67 0.83 -5.01 -2.90
C ALA A 67 2.28 -5.04 -2.38
N LEU A 68 2.47 -5.50 -1.13
CA LEU A 68 3.80 -5.63 -0.52
C LEU A 68 4.68 -6.63 -1.28
N ALA A 69 4.12 -7.73 -1.77
CA ALA A 69 4.86 -8.70 -2.58
C ALA A 69 5.33 -8.08 -3.91
N CYS A 70 4.45 -7.36 -4.62
CA CYS A 70 4.82 -6.64 -5.83
C CYS A 70 5.90 -5.59 -5.57
N PHE A 71 5.80 -4.83 -4.47
CA PHE A 71 6.82 -3.84 -4.09
C PHE A 71 8.15 -4.50 -3.72
N ALA A 72 8.12 -5.64 -3.02
CA ALA A 72 9.33 -6.41 -2.69
C ALA A 72 10.01 -6.94 -3.96
N ILE A 73 9.24 -7.47 -4.91
CA ILE A 73 9.76 -7.90 -6.22
C ILE A 73 10.39 -6.71 -6.95
N ALA A 74 9.71 -5.56 -7.00
CA ALA A 74 10.27 -4.37 -7.63
C ALA A 74 11.59 -3.93 -6.98
N PHE A 75 11.66 -3.91 -5.65
CA PHE A 75 12.88 -3.56 -4.90
C PHE A 75 14.00 -4.54 -5.22
N ALA A 76 13.72 -5.85 -5.25
CA ALA A 76 14.71 -6.86 -5.58
C ALA A 76 15.21 -6.73 -7.04
N SER A 77 14.29 -6.57 -8.00
CA SER A 77 14.61 -6.43 -9.43
C SER A 77 15.38 -5.14 -9.74
N ALA A 78 15.11 -4.05 -9.01
CA ALA A 78 15.85 -2.79 -9.10
C ALA A 78 17.13 -2.77 -8.25
N GLN A 79 17.46 -3.87 -7.55
CA GLN A 79 18.61 -3.97 -6.65
C GLN A 79 18.63 -2.87 -5.58
N ALA A 80 17.45 -2.54 -5.04
CA ALA A 80 17.31 -1.55 -3.99
C ALA A 80 18.18 -1.94 -2.77
N PRO A 81 18.90 -0.99 -2.15
CA PRO A 81 19.77 -1.30 -1.02
C PRO A 81 19.01 -1.92 0.15
N MET A 82 19.64 -2.86 0.87
CA MET A 82 19.02 -3.59 1.97
C MET A 82 18.26 -2.71 2.99
N PRO A 83 18.77 -1.53 3.42
CA PRO A 83 18.03 -0.66 4.34
C PRO A 83 16.68 -0.15 3.81
N ALA A 84 16.47 -0.12 2.49
CA ALA A 84 15.19 0.26 1.90
C ALA A 84 14.05 -0.70 2.30
N LEU A 85 14.36 -1.98 2.54
CA LEU A 85 13.37 -2.96 2.99
C LEU A 85 12.80 -2.65 4.38
N ALA A 86 13.51 -1.89 5.22
CA ALA A 86 12.97 -1.47 6.52
C ALA A 86 11.70 -0.64 6.36
N GLY A 87 11.64 0.23 5.35
CA GLY A 87 10.44 1.02 5.03
C GLY A 87 9.27 0.14 4.59
N LEU A 88 9.56 -0.89 3.78
CA LEU A 88 8.54 -1.84 3.31
C LEU A 88 7.99 -2.72 4.45
N ILE A 89 8.85 -3.17 5.36
CA ILE A 89 8.46 -3.91 6.57
C ILE A 89 7.60 -3.01 7.47
N ALA A 90 8.00 -1.76 7.68
CA ALA A 90 7.24 -0.82 8.49
C ALA A 90 5.86 -0.53 7.89
N ALA A 91 5.78 -0.37 6.56
CA ALA A 91 4.51 -0.25 5.84
C ALA A 91 3.62 -1.48 6.05
N GLY A 92 4.18 -2.69 5.95
CA GLY A 92 3.45 -3.93 6.21
C GLY A 92 2.94 -4.04 7.65
N ALA A 93 3.74 -3.65 8.63
CA ALA A 93 3.32 -3.60 10.04
C ALA A 93 2.18 -2.59 10.25
N HIS A 94 2.25 -1.42 9.61
CA HIS A 94 1.17 -0.42 9.66
C HIS A 94 -0.13 -0.94 9.03
N MET A 95 -0.05 -1.56 7.85
CA MET A 95 -1.19 -2.20 7.18
C MET A 95 -1.81 -3.31 8.02
N ALA A 96 -1.00 -4.19 8.61
CA ALA A 96 -1.47 -5.26 9.48
C ALA A 96 -2.21 -4.70 10.71
N ARG A 97 -1.67 -3.61 11.30
CA ARG A 97 -2.33 -2.90 12.40
C ARG A 97 -3.66 -2.26 11.98
N GLN A 98 -3.77 -1.74 10.76
CA GLN A 98 -5.05 -1.23 10.24
C GLN A 98 -6.07 -2.37 10.15
N ILE A 99 -5.71 -3.50 9.53
CA ILE A 99 -6.60 -4.67 9.40
C ILE A 99 -7.04 -5.18 10.77
N ALA A 100 -6.12 -5.29 11.74
CA ALA A 100 -6.42 -5.78 13.07
C ALA A 100 -7.41 -4.88 13.85
N LYS A 101 -7.36 -3.56 13.61
CA LYS A 101 -8.22 -2.58 14.29
C LYS A 101 -9.53 -2.29 13.57
N LEU A 102 -9.64 -2.64 12.28
CA LEU A 102 -10.76 -2.29 11.42
C LEU A 102 -12.09 -2.81 11.94
N ASN A 103 -12.98 -1.92 12.32
CA ASN A 103 -14.40 -2.14 12.48
C ASN A 103 -15.12 -1.58 11.25
N ILE A 104 -15.72 -2.46 10.44
CA ILE A 104 -16.37 -2.08 9.17
C ILE A 104 -17.71 -1.36 9.37
N ASP A 105 -18.25 -1.39 10.59
CA ASP A 105 -19.51 -0.70 10.93
C ASP A 105 -19.27 0.62 11.69
N ASP A 106 -18.00 1.07 11.80
CA ASP A 106 -17.62 2.36 12.37
C ASP A 106 -17.08 3.26 11.24
N ALA A 107 -17.97 4.08 10.65
CA ALA A 107 -17.66 4.95 9.52
C ALA A 107 -16.54 5.96 9.83
N ASP A 108 -16.54 6.55 11.03
CA ASP A 108 -15.51 7.49 11.46
C ASP A 108 -14.14 6.79 11.58
N GLN A 109 -14.11 5.56 12.09
CA GLN A 109 -12.89 4.77 12.12
C GLN A 109 -12.43 4.40 10.70
N CYS A 110 -13.33 4.03 9.80
CA CYS A 110 -13.02 3.75 8.41
C CYS A 110 -12.35 4.96 7.73
N LEU A 111 -12.90 6.16 7.89
CA LEU A 111 -12.30 7.40 7.40
C LEU A 111 -10.90 7.66 7.99
N ARG A 112 -10.73 7.48 9.30
CA ARG A 112 -9.43 7.63 9.96
C ARG A 112 -8.40 6.63 9.43
N LEU A 113 -8.79 5.37 9.25
CA LEU A 113 -7.92 4.31 8.74
C LEU A 113 -7.54 4.58 7.28
N PHE A 114 -8.50 4.98 6.42
CA PHE A 114 -8.24 5.43 5.05
C PHE A 114 -7.22 6.57 5.01
N LYS A 115 -7.44 7.66 5.77
CA LYS A 115 -6.49 8.79 5.82
C LYS A 115 -5.11 8.39 6.32
N SER A 116 -5.03 7.50 7.31
CA SER A 116 -3.75 7.01 7.85
C SER A 116 -2.93 6.23 6.82
N ASN A 117 -3.53 5.84 5.70
CA ASN A 117 -2.85 5.11 4.66
C ASN A 117 -1.81 5.96 3.90
N ASN A 118 -1.89 7.30 3.95
CA ASN A 118 -0.79 8.18 3.51
C ASN A 118 0.55 7.83 4.20
N GLN A 119 0.50 7.30 5.43
CA GLN A 119 1.71 6.87 6.15
C GLN A 119 2.45 5.73 5.45
N VAL A 120 1.77 4.84 4.72
CA VAL A 120 2.43 3.77 3.94
C VAL A 120 3.39 4.35 2.93
N GLY A 121 2.96 5.38 2.19
CA GLY A 121 3.81 6.07 1.21
C GLY A 121 5.05 6.68 1.86
N TRP A 122 4.88 7.37 2.99
CA TRP A 122 6.00 7.92 3.76
C TRP A 122 6.96 6.86 4.29
N LEU A 123 6.46 5.74 4.80
CA LEU A 123 7.29 4.65 5.32
C LEU A 123 8.17 4.04 4.22
N ILE A 124 7.59 3.77 3.04
CA ILE A 124 8.33 3.25 1.88
C ILE A 124 9.35 4.29 1.39
N PHE A 125 8.94 5.56 1.26
CA PHE A 125 9.80 6.65 0.80
C PHE A 125 11.02 6.86 1.73
N LEU A 126 10.80 6.93 3.05
CA LEU A 126 11.88 7.08 4.03
C LEU A 126 12.81 5.87 4.04
N GLY A 127 12.28 4.66 3.81
CA GLY A 127 13.10 3.47 3.58
C GLY A 127 14.05 3.66 2.39
N LEU A 128 13.53 4.06 1.23
CA LEU A 128 14.33 4.31 0.03
C LEU A 128 15.39 5.38 0.25
N ILE A 129 15.06 6.48 0.96
CA ILE A 129 16.04 7.50 1.37
C ILE A 129 17.13 6.90 2.26
N GLY A 130 16.77 6.10 3.26
CA GLY A 130 17.73 5.39 4.11
C GLY A 130 18.65 4.45 3.31
N GLY A 131 18.10 3.76 2.31
CA GLY A 131 18.87 2.94 1.38
C GLY A 131 19.86 3.77 0.54
N ALA A 132 19.43 4.91 0.01
CA ALA A 132 20.28 5.81 -0.76
C ALA A 132 21.41 6.40 0.11
N LEU A 133 21.10 6.84 1.33
CA LEU A 133 22.09 7.34 2.28
C LEU A 133 23.10 6.26 2.66
N TRP A 134 22.66 5.02 2.88
CA TRP A 134 23.55 3.91 3.15
C TRP A 134 24.55 3.69 2.02
N VAL A 135 24.11 3.69 0.76
CA VAL A 135 25.00 3.55 -0.40
C VAL A 135 26.00 4.71 -0.48
N ALA A 136 25.52 5.95 -0.25
CA ALA A 136 26.36 7.14 -0.30
C ALA A 136 27.44 7.18 0.80
N LEU A 137 27.12 6.69 2.01
CA LEU A 137 28.01 6.73 3.17
C LEU A 137 28.92 5.52 3.30
N LYS A 138 28.55 4.36 2.72
CA LYS A 138 29.33 3.11 2.81
C LYS A 138 30.82 3.26 2.42
N PRO A 139 31.21 4.05 1.41
CA PRO A 139 32.64 4.24 1.08
C PRO A 139 33.43 5.08 2.09
N LEU A 140 32.75 5.80 3.00
CA LEU A 140 33.35 6.65 4.02
C LEU A 140 33.57 5.92 5.36
N LEU A 141 33.08 4.68 5.47
CA LEU A 141 33.17 3.80 6.64
C LEU A 141 34.13 2.64 6.34
#